data_AF-A0A2T7CMV8-F1
#
_entry.id   AF-A0A2T7CMV8-F1
#
_cell.length_a   1.000
_cell.length_b   1.000
_cell.length_c   1.000
_cell.angle_alpha   90.00
_cell.angle_beta   90.00
_cell.angle_gamma   90.00
#
_symmetry.space_group_name_H-M   'P 1'
#
loop_
_entity.id
_entity.type
_entity.pdbx_description
1 polymer ?
#
loop_
_entity_poly.entity_id
_entity_poly.type
_entity_poly.pdbx_seq_one_letter_code
_entity_poly.pdbx_strand_id
1 'polypeptide(L)'
;MHQHFKENVEVSCKRTQVSIENRWTTIQKAVNKFCGFYAAIERRNESGKNEQDRINDAVRMYEETEPWQFHHCWVILRGEPKWHEKMVECNSGQKVNRKQSEIEINSLQTDSTFPERPEGRDSAKKKARVMADTSSSSTAVEMLQKMHERGEKNDEKEDELRQEMFRMERERLDLQKLNWEKKWAAWEKKWAVMESNAKLRQNEYELNQWNADLIVMSQDLDKLAPPLRAMYEQKQMEIMKRRGINTPPTSES
;
A
#
# COMPACT_ATOMS: atom_id res chain seq x y z
N MET A 1 -10.23 1.79 -10.16
CA MET A 1 -9.21 2.87 -10.19
C MET A 1 -8.25 2.74 -11.38
N HIS A 2 -7.63 1.57 -11.64
CA HIS A 2 -6.75 1.37 -12.82
C HIS A 2 -7.48 1.49 -14.17
N GLN A 3 -8.75 1.07 -14.22
CA GLN A 3 -9.61 1.16 -15.42
C GLN A 3 -10.07 2.61 -15.68
N HIS A 4 -10.53 3.28 -14.62
CA HIS A 4 -10.84 4.71 -14.63
C HIS A 4 -9.65 5.58 -15.06
N PHE A 5 -8.42 5.21 -14.67
CA PHE A 5 -7.20 5.89 -15.08
C PHE A 5 -6.88 5.71 -16.57
N LYS A 6 -7.19 4.56 -17.16
CA LYS A 6 -7.01 4.33 -18.61
C LYS A 6 -8.01 5.12 -19.45
N GLU A 7 -9.24 5.23 -18.97
CA GLU A 7 -10.34 5.90 -19.68
C GLU A 7 -10.27 7.45 -19.61
N ASN A 8 -9.51 8.02 -18.67
CA ASN A 8 -9.47 9.48 -18.45
C ASN A 8 -8.10 10.12 -18.75
N VAL A 9 -7.14 9.37 -19.31
CA VAL A 9 -5.83 9.90 -19.73
C VAL A 9 -5.87 10.25 -21.23
N GLU A 10 -6.82 11.10 -21.61
CA GLU A 10 -6.79 11.84 -22.88
C GLU A 10 -6.10 13.21 -22.75
N VAL A 11 -5.15 13.31 -21.83
CA VAL A 11 -4.21 14.44 -21.80
C VAL A 11 -2.81 13.87 -21.89
N SER A 12 -2.19 14.07 -23.04
CA SER A 12 -0.83 13.65 -23.37
C SER A 12 0.23 14.31 -22.46
N CYS A 13 0.32 13.88 -21.20
CA CYS A 13 1.55 14.05 -20.44
C CYS A 13 2.54 13.01 -20.99
N LYS A 14 3.19 13.35 -22.11
CA LYS A 14 4.34 12.60 -22.64
C LYS A 14 5.48 12.72 -21.63
N ARG A 15 5.40 11.99 -20.52
CA ARG A 15 6.50 11.84 -19.58
C ARG A 15 7.69 11.32 -20.37
N THR A 16 8.80 12.03 -20.33
CA THR A 16 10.04 11.59 -20.97
C THR A 16 10.46 10.25 -20.36
N GLN A 17 11.13 9.40 -21.13
CA GLN A 17 11.67 8.12 -20.63
C GLN A 17 12.48 8.33 -19.35
N VAL A 18 13.33 9.37 -19.34
CA VAL A 18 14.12 9.79 -18.16
C VAL A 18 13.24 10.10 -16.95
N SER A 19 12.09 10.77 -17.14
CA SER A 19 11.15 11.05 -16.05
C SER A 19 10.55 9.77 -15.46
N ILE A 20 10.22 8.79 -16.30
CA ILE A 20 9.68 7.50 -15.88
C ILE A 20 10.75 6.68 -15.14
N GLU A 21 11.96 6.62 -15.68
CA GLU A 21 13.09 5.90 -15.08
C GLU A 21 13.47 6.48 -13.71
N ASN A 22 13.53 7.81 -13.60
CA ASN A 22 13.79 8.48 -12.32
C ASN A 22 12.69 8.17 -11.30
N ARG A 23 11.42 8.26 -11.71
CA ARG A 23 10.28 7.95 -10.85
C ARG A 23 10.29 6.49 -10.40
N TRP A 24 10.59 5.56 -11.31
CA TRP A 24 10.73 4.15 -11.00
C TRP A 24 11.86 3.89 -10.01
N THR A 25 13.01 4.53 -10.19
CA THR A 25 14.16 4.43 -9.27
C THR A 25 13.79 4.91 -7.86
N THR A 26 13.04 6.00 -7.74
CA THR A 26 12.53 6.48 -6.44
C THR A 26 11.59 5.46 -5.79
N ILE A 27 10.62 4.93 -6.55
CA ILE A 27 9.68 3.93 -6.06
C ILE A 27 10.44 2.69 -5.61
N GLN A 28 11.35 2.16 -6.43
CA GLN A 28 12.12 0.96 -6.13
C GLN A 28 12.95 1.13 -4.85
N LYS A 29 13.63 2.27 -4.67
CA LYS A 29 14.41 2.54 -3.45
C LYS A 29 13.52 2.57 -2.20
N ALA A 30 12.40 3.28 -2.26
CA ALA A 30 11.48 3.40 -1.14
C ALA A 30 10.84 2.05 -0.77
N VAL A 31 10.37 1.32 -1.78
CA VAL A 31 9.76 -0.01 -1.59
C VAL A 31 10.79 -1.01 -1.04
N ASN A 32 12.03 -1.03 -1.55
CA ASN A 32 13.08 -1.91 -1.02
C ASN A 32 13.39 -1.62 0.45
N LYS A 33 13.49 -0.33 0.82
CA LYS A 33 13.71 0.09 2.21
C LYS A 33 12.54 -0.35 3.11
N PHE A 34 11.31 -0.17 2.65
CA PHE A 34 10.12 -0.65 3.35
C PHE A 34 10.14 -2.18 3.55
N CYS A 35 10.51 -2.94 2.52
CA CYS A 35 10.63 -4.39 2.62
C CYS A 35 11.69 -4.82 3.64
N GLY A 36 12.77 -4.06 3.80
CA GLY A 36 13.75 -4.28 4.86
C GLY A 36 13.16 -4.17 6.27
N PHE A 37 12.34 -3.16 6.53
CA PHE A 37 11.62 -3.01 7.80
C PHE A 37 10.58 -4.12 8.01
N TYR A 38 9.78 -4.39 6.98
CA TYR A 38 8.77 -5.44 7.03
C TYR A 38 9.39 -6.81 7.32
N ALA A 39 10.51 -7.15 6.66
CA ALA A 39 11.25 -8.38 6.92
C ALA A 39 11.85 -8.45 8.33
N ALA A 40 12.30 -7.31 8.88
CA ALA A 40 12.78 -7.24 10.26
C ALA A 40 11.65 -7.52 11.27
N ILE A 41 10.43 -7.07 10.99
CA ILE A 41 9.24 -7.35 11.80
C ILE A 41 8.83 -8.82 11.67
N GLU A 42 8.84 -9.38 10.46
CA GLU A 42 8.54 -10.81 10.25
C GLU A 42 9.53 -11.71 10.99
N ARG A 43 10.83 -11.35 11.00
CA ARG A 43 11.86 -12.10 11.76
C ARG A 43 11.66 -12.07 13.27
N ARG A 44 11.03 -11.02 13.82
CA ARG A 44 10.70 -10.96 15.27
C ARG A 44 9.62 -11.96 15.66
N ASN A 45 8.82 -12.41 14.68
CA ASN A 45 7.79 -13.45 14.82
C ASN A 45 6.91 -13.28 16.08
N GLU A 46 6.50 -12.05 16.37
CA GLU A 46 5.66 -11.73 17.53
C GLU A 46 4.28 -12.40 17.36
N SER A 47 3.95 -13.30 18.29
CA SER A 47 2.68 -14.03 18.25
C SER A 47 1.49 -13.09 18.40
N GLY A 48 0.44 -13.30 17.62
CA GLY A 48 -0.82 -12.56 17.76
C GLY A 48 -0.98 -11.33 16.87
N LYS A 49 0.01 -10.96 16.04
CA LYS A 49 -0.12 -9.89 15.04
C LYS A 49 -0.63 -10.41 13.70
N ASN A 50 -1.69 -9.78 13.20
CA ASN A 50 -2.16 -9.97 11.82
C ASN A 50 -1.12 -9.40 10.83
N GLU A 51 -1.16 -9.85 9.57
CA GLU A 51 -0.39 -9.29 8.47
C GLU A 51 -0.53 -7.77 8.37
N GLN A 52 -1.76 -7.24 8.52
CA GLN A 52 -2.00 -5.80 8.49
C GLN A 52 -1.29 -5.05 9.64
N ASP A 53 -1.18 -5.67 10.81
CA ASP A 53 -0.48 -5.08 11.95
C ASP A 53 1.03 -5.00 11.67
N ARG A 54 1.59 -6.04 11.03
CA ARG A 54 2.99 -6.06 10.60
C ARG A 54 3.29 -4.99 9.54
N ILE A 55 2.35 -4.78 8.61
CA ILE A 55 2.44 -3.70 7.61
C ILE A 55 2.42 -2.34 8.32
N ASN A 56 1.48 -2.12 9.25
CA ASN A 56 1.37 -0.86 9.98
C ASN A 56 2.62 -0.57 10.83
N ASP A 57 3.19 -1.59 11.46
CA ASP A 57 4.45 -1.48 12.20
C ASP A 57 5.61 -1.11 11.26
N ALA A 58 5.68 -1.71 10.07
CA ALA A 58 6.71 -1.39 9.08
C ALA A 58 6.57 0.04 8.55
N VAL A 59 5.34 0.53 8.36
CA VAL A 59 5.06 1.92 8.00
C VAL A 59 5.53 2.85 9.10
N ARG A 60 5.20 2.55 10.36
CA ARG A 60 5.65 3.35 11.52
C ARG A 60 7.18 3.45 11.57
N MET A 61 7.89 2.33 11.39
CA MET A 61 9.36 2.33 11.34
C MET A 61 9.93 3.14 10.16
N TYR A 62 9.25 3.14 9.01
CA TYR A 62 9.67 3.93 7.85
C TYR A 62 9.51 5.43 8.10
N GLU A 63 8.36 5.81 8.69
CA GLU A 63 7.96 7.18 8.98
C GLU A 63 8.74 7.86 10.11
N GLU A 64 9.50 7.10 10.90
CA GLU A 64 10.53 7.67 11.79
C GLU A 64 11.59 8.47 11.03
N THR A 65 11.82 8.14 9.75
CA THR A 65 12.83 8.82 8.91
C THR A 65 12.20 9.70 7.84
N GLU A 66 11.18 9.21 7.13
CA GLU A 66 10.57 9.94 6.03
C GLU A 66 9.14 9.45 5.76
N PRO A 67 8.23 10.27 5.20
CA PRO A 67 6.84 9.88 4.98
C PRO A 67 6.69 8.68 4.03
N TRP A 68 5.84 7.72 4.39
CA TRP A 68 5.57 6.56 3.53
C TRP A 68 4.44 6.87 2.53
N GLN A 69 4.78 7.01 1.24
CA GLN A 69 3.83 7.42 0.19
C GLN A 69 3.54 6.34 -0.86
N PHE A 70 4.24 5.20 -0.81
CA PHE A 70 4.24 4.19 -1.88
C PHE A 70 3.50 2.90 -1.51
N HIS A 71 2.54 2.99 -0.59
CA HIS A 71 1.76 1.83 -0.15
C HIS A 71 1.14 1.06 -1.33
N HIS A 72 0.49 1.78 -2.26
CA HIS A 72 -0.13 1.17 -3.44
C HIS A 72 0.90 0.48 -4.36
N CYS A 73 2.10 1.06 -4.53
CA CYS A 73 3.16 0.45 -5.33
C CYS A 73 3.63 -0.86 -4.70
N TRP A 74 3.85 -0.87 -3.38
CA TRP A 74 4.27 -2.08 -2.67
C TRP A 74 3.23 -3.20 -2.76
N VAL A 75 1.93 -2.89 -2.62
CA VAL A 75 0.84 -3.89 -2.77
C VAL A 75 0.80 -4.53 -4.16
N ILE A 76 1.11 -3.77 -5.21
CA ILE A 76 1.20 -4.32 -6.58
C ILE A 76 2.45 -5.18 -6.72
N LEU A 77 3.60 -4.67 -6.28
CA LEU A 77 4.89 -5.35 -6.47
C LEU A 77 5.01 -6.64 -5.66
N ARG A 78 4.46 -6.69 -4.44
CA ARG A 78 4.52 -7.88 -3.59
C ARG A 78 3.82 -9.12 -4.17
N GLY A 79 2.94 -8.97 -5.16
CA GLY A 79 2.27 -10.08 -5.83
C GLY A 79 3.01 -10.60 -7.06
N GLU A 80 4.04 -9.89 -7.53
CA GLU A 80 4.72 -10.21 -8.78
C GLU A 80 5.83 -11.26 -8.56
N PRO A 81 5.86 -12.37 -9.32
CA PRO A 81 6.83 -13.45 -9.12
C PRO A 81 8.28 -12.99 -9.32
N LYS A 82 8.54 -12.07 -10.27
CA LYS A 82 9.86 -11.47 -10.49
C LYS A 82 10.32 -10.59 -9.31
N TRP A 83 9.39 -10.07 -8.53
CA TRP A 83 9.70 -9.24 -7.37
C TRP A 83 10.02 -10.08 -6.13
N HIS A 84 9.40 -11.26 -5.99
CA HIS A 84 9.70 -12.19 -4.89
C HIS A 84 11.16 -12.63 -4.88
N GLU A 85 11.74 -12.95 -6.04
CA GLU A 85 13.16 -13.32 -6.16
C GLU A 85 14.07 -12.18 -5.64
N LYS A 86 13.78 -10.94 -6.06
CA LYS A 86 14.51 -9.74 -5.64
C LYS A 86 14.30 -9.37 -4.16
N MET A 87 13.13 -9.70 -3.60
CA MET A 87 12.84 -9.52 -2.18
C MET A 87 13.65 -10.49 -1.32
N VAL A 88 13.84 -11.73 -1.77
CA VAL A 88 14.67 -12.73 -1.08
C VAL A 88 16.13 -12.27 -1.03
N GLU A 89 16.66 -11.69 -2.11
CA GLU A 89 18.00 -11.07 -2.13
C GLU A 89 18.13 -9.90 -1.13
N CYS A 90 17.13 -9.01 -1.08
CA CYS A 90 17.12 -7.90 -0.11
C CYS A 90 16.99 -8.39 1.35
N ASN A 91 16.33 -9.52 1.57
CA ASN A 91 16.16 -10.12 2.89
C ASN A 91 17.38 -10.94 3.35
N SER A 92 18.23 -11.40 2.41
CA SER A 92 19.43 -12.20 2.68
C SER A 92 20.73 -11.38 2.74
N GLY A 93 20.75 -10.15 2.22
CA GLY A 93 21.94 -9.30 2.12
C GLY A 93 22.24 -8.41 3.33
N GLN A 94 22.75 -8.99 4.42
CA GLN A 94 23.50 -8.23 5.45
C GLN A 94 24.73 -8.98 5.98
N LYS A 95 25.35 -9.82 5.15
CA LYS A 95 26.70 -10.34 5.40
C LYS A 95 27.59 -9.99 4.21
N VAL A 96 28.85 -9.66 4.54
CA VAL A 96 29.97 -9.34 3.63
C VAL A 96 30.08 -7.87 3.23
N ASN A 97 30.54 -7.05 4.18
CA ASN A 97 31.62 -6.11 3.88
C ASN A 97 32.50 -5.91 5.13
N ARG A 98 33.31 -6.91 5.47
CA ARG A 98 34.43 -6.74 6.40
C ARG A 98 35.71 -6.94 5.61
N LYS A 99 36.33 -5.82 5.25
CA LYS A 99 37.69 -5.75 4.69
C LYS A 99 38.62 -6.56 5.58
N GLN A 100 39.25 -7.59 5.03
CA GLN A 100 40.32 -8.32 5.68
C GLN A 100 41.63 -7.73 5.16
N SER A 101 42.26 -6.91 5.99
CA SER A 101 43.66 -6.50 5.82
C SER A 101 44.55 -7.64 6.29
N GLU A 102 45.33 -8.12 5.34
CA GLU A 102 46.58 -8.88 5.45
C GLU A 102 47.50 -8.36 6.57
N ILE A 103 48.11 -9.26 7.35
CA ILE A 103 49.48 -9.18 7.90
C ILE A 103 49.95 -10.58 8.29
N GLU A 104 51.17 -10.84 7.89
CA GLU A 104 52.00 -12.05 7.94
C GLU A 104 52.76 -12.28 9.28
N ILE A 105 53.00 -13.56 9.56
CA ILE A 105 54.24 -14.24 10.03
C ILE A 105 54.83 -13.95 11.44
N ASN A 106 54.92 -15.01 12.27
CA ASN A 106 56.15 -15.66 12.80
C ASN A 106 55.75 -16.73 13.86
N SER A 107 56.07 -18.03 13.72
CA SER A 107 57.37 -18.76 13.75
C SER A 107 57.78 -19.22 15.16
N LEU A 108 58.50 -20.36 15.20
CA LEU A 108 59.13 -21.14 16.29
C LEU A 108 58.32 -22.36 16.82
N GLN A 109 58.86 -23.57 17.05
CA GLN A 109 60.02 -24.33 16.56
C GLN A 109 59.96 -25.77 17.19
N THR A 110 60.48 -26.79 16.48
CA THR A 110 61.07 -28.09 16.98
C THR A 110 60.09 -29.16 17.53
N ASP A 111 60.26 -30.49 17.43
CA ASP A 111 61.30 -31.37 16.89
C ASP A 111 60.73 -32.77 16.52
N SER A 112 61.34 -33.41 15.52
CA SER A 112 61.49 -34.86 15.20
C SER A 112 60.48 -35.94 15.65
N THR A 113 59.92 -36.68 14.68
CA THR A 113 60.04 -38.15 14.44
C THR A 113 58.97 -38.61 13.44
N PHE A 114 59.37 -39.17 12.28
CA PHE A 114 58.46 -39.80 11.31
C PHE A 114 57.93 -41.15 11.83
N PRO A 115 56.63 -41.44 11.62
CA PRO A 115 56.18 -42.79 11.30
C PRO A 115 55.52 -42.85 9.91
N GLU A 116 55.55 -44.06 9.36
CA GLU A 116 55.16 -44.50 8.01
C GLU A 116 53.74 -44.08 7.59
N ARG A 117 53.58 -43.68 6.31
CA ARG A 117 52.36 -43.06 5.75
C ARG A 117 51.30 -44.13 5.41
N PRO A 118 50.01 -43.93 5.77
CA PRO A 118 48.95 -44.92 5.49
C PRO A 118 48.57 -44.98 4.00
N GLU A 119 48.10 -46.15 3.59
CA GLU A 119 47.72 -46.55 2.24
C GLU A 119 46.68 -45.60 1.59
N GLY A 120 46.89 -45.25 0.32
CA GLY A 120 46.16 -44.20 -0.39
C GLY A 120 44.68 -44.51 -0.70
N ARG A 121 43.86 -43.46 -0.56
CA ARG A 121 42.40 -43.34 -0.79
C ARG A 121 41.83 -43.93 -2.10
N ASP A 122 42.67 -44.24 -3.08
CA ASP A 122 42.23 -44.67 -4.41
C ASP A 122 42.00 -46.19 -4.52
N SER A 123 42.73 -46.99 -3.75
CA SER A 123 42.57 -48.47 -3.73
C SER A 123 41.26 -48.90 -3.05
N ALA A 124 40.85 -48.20 -2.00
CA ALA A 124 39.59 -48.43 -1.30
C ALA A 124 38.36 -48.13 -2.18
N LYS A 125 38.43 -47.10 -3.02
CA LYS A 125 37.32 -46.71 -3.92
C LYS A 125 37.12 -47.69 -5.06
N LYS A 126 38.18 -48.37 -5.51
CA LYS A 126 38.11 -49.35 -6.60
C LYS A 126 37.44 -50.65 -6.17
N LYS A 127 37.67 -51.11 -4.92
CA LYS A 127 37.02 -52.31 -4.36
C LYS A 127 35.53 -52.10 -4.08
N ALA A 128 35.12 -50.89 -3.67
CA ALA A 128 33.71 -50.56 -3.43
C ALA A 128 32.85 -50.54 -4.70
N ARG A 129 33.43 -50.25 -5.87
CA ARG A 129 32.69 -50.25 -7.15
C ARG A 129 32.37 -51.64 -7.68
N VAL A 130 33.25 -52.62 -7.44
CA VAL A 130 33.09 -53.99 -7.97
C VAL A 130 31.97 -54.77 -7.28
N MET A 131 31.59 -54.40 -6.04
CA MET A 131 30.49 -55.06 -5.32
C MET A 131 29.11 -54.44 -5.57
N ALA A 132 29.01 -53.34 -6.31
CA ALA A 132 27.74 -52.65 -6.55
C ALA A 132 26.95 -53.23 -7.73
N ASP A 133 27.59 -53.99 -8.62
CA ASP A 133 26.99 -54.39 -9.90
C ASP A 133 26.31 -55.78 -9.90
N THR A 134 26.00 -56.38 -8.74
CA THR A 134 25.37 -57.72 -8.70
C THR A 134 24.26 -57.89 -7.66
N SER A 135 23.29 -56.97 -7.59
CA SER A 135 22.01 -57.30 -6.97
C SER A 135 20.86 -56.39 -7.42
N SER A 136 20.30 -56.66 -8.61
CA SER A 136 18.94 -56.22 -8.95
C SER A 136 17.93 -57.05 -8.16
N SER A 137 17.77 -56.73 -6.87
CA SER A 137 16.77 -57.37 -6.00
C SER A 137 15.39 -56.77 -6.29
N SER A 138 14.40 -57.63 -6.57
CA SER A 138 12.97 -57.27 -6.77
C SER A 138 12.44 -56.33 -5.67
N THR A 139 12.93 -56.51 -4.44
CA THR A 139 12.56 -55.70 -3.27
C THR A 139 13.04 -54.25 -3.36
N ALA A 140 14.18 -54.00 -4.01
CA ALA A 140 14.69 -52.64 -4.20
C ALA A 140 13.84 -51.86 -5.21
N VAL A 141 13.34 -52.53 -6.25
CA VAL A 141 12.44 -51.94 -7.26
C VAL A 141 11.08 -51.60 -6.65
N GLU A 142 10.49 -52.50 -5.86
CA GLU A 142 9.23 -52.24 -5.15
C GLU A 142 9.34 -51.09 -4.14
N MET A 143 10.46 -50.97 -3.43
CA MET A 143 10.69 -49.85 -2.52
C MET A 143 10.77 -48.50 -3.25
N LEU A 144 11.40 -48.45 -4.44
CA LEU A 144 11.47 -47.24 -5.26
C LEU A 144 10.09 -46.85 -5.80
N GLN A 145 9.29 -47.80 -6.26
CA GLN A 145 7.93 -47.55 -6.71
C GLN A 145 7.04 -47.03 -5.58
N LYS A 146 7.14 -47.63 -4.39
CA LYS A 146 6.42 -47.17 -3.20
C LYS A 146 6.88 -45.78 -2.73
N MET A 147 8.15 -45.43 -2.94
CA MET A 147 8.67 -44.09 -2.65
C MET A 147 8.13 -43.06 -3.65
N HIS A 148 8.00 -43.41 -4.92
CA HIS A 148 7.42 -42.55 -5.96
C HIS A 148 5.93 -42.29 -5.71
N GLU A 149 5.13 -43.33 -5.49
CA GLU A 149 3.70 -43.19 -5.16
C GLU A 149 3.47 -42.39 -3.86
N ARG A 150 4.38 -42.49 -2.90
CA ARG A 150 4.35 -41.68 -1.68
C ARG A 150 4.74 -40.22 -1.93
N GLY A 151 5.66 -39.98 -2.87
CA GLY A 151 6.02 -38.65 -3.34
C GLY A 151 4.85 -37.96 -4.02
N GLU A 152 4.22 -38.60 -5.00
CA GLU A 152 3.06 -38.06 -5.72
C GLU A 152 1.92 -37.70 -4.77
N LYS A 153 1.57 -38.58 -3.82
CA LYS A 153 0.54 -38.30 -2.80
C LYS A 153 0.91 -37.18 -1.83
N ASN A 154 2.19 -36.89 -1.64
CA ASN A 154 2.62 -35.77 -0.82
C ASN A 154 2.57 -34.46 -1.62
N ASP A 155 2.98 -34.50 -2.89
CA ASP A 155 2.92 -33.38 -3.82
C ASP A 155 1.46 -32.94 -4.05
N GLU A 156 0.53 -33.89 -4.24
CA GLU A 156 -0.91 -33.64 -4.34
C GLU A 156 -1.47 -32.92 -3.10
N LYS A 157 -1.09 -33.37 -1.90
CA LYS A 157 -1.52 -32.71 -0.65
C LYS A 157 -0.93 -31.32 -0.49
N GLU A 158 0.29 -31.12 -0.97
CA GLU A 158 0.93 -29.80 -0.97
C GLU A 158 0.20 -28.86 -1.92
N ASP A 159 -0.19 -29.34 -3.10
CA ASP A 159 -0.98 -28.58 -4.07
C ASP A 159 -2.39 -28.28 -3.56
N GLU A 160 -3.06 -29.22 -2.91
CA GLU A 160 -4.35 -29.00 -2.23
C GLU A 160 -4.23 -27.90 -1.16
N LEU A 161 -3.20 -27.96 -0.32
CA LEU A 161 -2.95 -26.94 0.70
C LEU A 161 -2.67 -25.56 0.07
N ARG A 162 -1.91 -25.52 -1.04
CA ARG A 162 -1.65 -24.29 -1.80
C ARG A 162 -2.94 -23.72 -2.38
N GLN A 163 -3.79 -24.56 -2.98
CA GLN A 163 -5.09 -24.14 -3.52
C GLN A 163 -6.03 -23.62 -2.43
N GLU A 164 -6.07 -24.29 -1.29
CA GLU A 164 -6.82 -23.87 -0.10
C GLU A 164 -6.37 -22.49 0.38
N MET A 165 -5.06 -22.28 0.51
CA MET A 165 -4.47 -20.99 0.87
C MET A 165 -4.86 -19.88 -0.12
N PHE A 166 -4.81 -20.15 -1.44
CA PHE A 166 -5.25 -19.19 -2.45
C PHE A 166 -6.74 -18.86 -2.36
N ARG A 167 -7.58 -19.84 -2.00
CA ARG A 167 -9.01 -19.63 -1.82
C ARG A 167 -9.27 -18.74 -0.61
N MET A 168 -8.65 -19.04 0.52
CA MET A 168 -8.75 -18.25 1.74
C MET A 168 -8.27 -16.81 1.52
N GLU A 169 -7.19 -16.61 0.76
CA GLU A 169 -6.67 -15.28 0.44
C GLU A 169 -7.63 -14.48 -0.47
N ARG A 170 -8.27 -15.15 -1.43
CA ARG A 170 -9.30 -14.53 -2.27
C ARG A 170 -10.50 -14.08 -1.44
N GLU A 171 -11.01 -14.96 -0.56
CA GLU A 171 -12.12 -14.63 0.33
C GLU A 171 -11.77 -13.45 1.25
N ARG A 172 -10.54 -13.41 1.76
CA ARG A 172 -10.03 -12.29 2.57
C ARG A 172 -10.05 -10.97 1.78
N LEU A 173 -9.59 -10.98 0.53
CA LEU A 173 -9.60 -9.80 -0.34
C LEU A 173 -11.03 -9.34 -0.65
N ASP A 174 -11.95 -10.29 -0.88
CA ASP A 174 -13.36 -9.98 -1.15
C ASP A 174 -14.05 -9.39 0.09
N LEU A 175 -13.78 -9.92 1.28
CA LEU A 175 -14.23 -9.32 2.54
C LEU A 175 -13.67 -7.91 2.75
N GLN A 176 -12.40 -7.70 2.41
CA GLN A 176 -11.78 -6.38 2.50
C GLN A 176 -12.45 -5.38 1.54
N LYS A 177 -12.70 -5.78 0.29
CA LYS A 177 -13.42 -4.98 -0.71
C LYS A 177 -14.83 -4.65 -0.24
N LEU A 178 -15.58 -5.64 0.24
CA LEU A 178 -16.95 -5.44 0.74
C LEU A 178 -16.98 -4.47 1.93
N ASN A 179 -16.00 -4.56 2.84
CA ASN A 179 -15.88 -3.62 3.95
C ASN A 179 -15.58 -2.19 3.44
N TRP A 180 -14.69 -2.06 2.45
CA TRP A 180 -14.42 -0.78 1.79
C TRP A 180 -15.67 -0.21 1.11
N GLU A 181 -16.43 -1.02 0.38
CA GLU A 181 -17.68 -0.61 -0.28
C GLU A 181 -18.74 -0.18 0.73
N LYS A 182 -18.91 -0.92 1.85
CA LYS A 182 -19.82 -0.53 2.94
C LYS A 182 -19.43 0.82 3.54
N LYS A 183 -18.14 1.03 3.80
CA LYS A 183 -17.63 2.32 4.31
C LYS A 183 -17.84 3.44 3.30
N TRP A 184 -17.58 3.18 2.02
CA TRP A 184 -17.78 4.13 0.93
C TRP A 184 -19.24 4.54 0.80
N ALA A 185 -20.16 3.58 0.74
CA ALA A 185 -21.60 3.84 0.68
C ALA A 185 -22.12 4.60 1.91
N ALA A 186 -21.59 4.31 3.11
CA ALA A 186 -21.92 5.05 4.31
C ALA A 186 -21.40 6.51 4.25
N TRP A 187 -20.20 6.72 3.71
CA TRP A 187 -19.64 8.04 3.49
C TRP A 187 -20.44 8.84 2.47
N GLU A 188 -20.82 8.22 1.35
CA GLU A 188 -21.62 8.85 0.29
C GLU A 188 -23.00 9.30 0.79
N LYS A 189 -23.69 8.45 1.57
CA LYS A 189 -24.94 8.85 2.24
C LYS A 189 -24.77 10.04 3.17
N LYS A 190 -23.70 10.04 3.99
CA LYS A 190 -23.40 11.17 4.88
C LYS A 190 -23.08 12.44 4.11
N TRP A 191 -22.34 12.32 3.01
CA TRP A 191 -21.99 13.43 2.13
C TRP A 191 -23.24 14.04 1.49
N ALA A 192 -24.13 13.21 0.92
CA ALA A 192 -25.39 13.66 0.34
C ALA A 192 -26.28 14.40 1.35
N VAL A 193 -26.36 13.90 2.59
CA VAL A 193 -27.09 14.58 3.68
C VAL A 193 -26.43 15.92 4.03
N MET A 194 -25.10 15.98 4.10
CA MET A 194 -24.37 17.21 4.37
C MET A 194 -24.60 18.26 3.27
N GLU A 195 -24.54 17.85 2.01
CA GLU A 195 -24.78 18.74 0.87
C GLU A 195 -26.23 19.24 0.83
N SER A 196 -27.19 18.35 1.07
CA SER A 196 -28.61 18.73 1.17
C SER A 196 -28.87 19.71 2.32
N ASN A 197 -28.29 19.46 3.50
CA ASN A 197 -28.38 20.36 4.64
C ASN A 197 -27.72 21.72 4.39
N ALA A 198 -26.59 21.76 3.68
CA ALA A 198 -25.93 23.01 3.32
C ALA A 198 -26.82 23.86 2.39
N LYS A 199 -27.41 23.22 1.37
CA LYS A 199 -28.39 23.87 0.47
C LYS A 199 -29.62 24.36 1.22
N LEU A 200 -30.15 23.55 2.14
CA LEU A 200 -31.30 23.93 2.96
C LEU A 200 -31.00 25.17 3.80
N ARG A 201 -29.85 25.20 4.50
CA ARG A 201 -29.45 26.37 5.29
C ARG A 201 -29.28 27.63 4.44
N GLN A 202 -28.74 27.48 3.23
CA GLN A 202 -28.62 28.62 2.32
C GLN A 202 -29.99 29.13 1.89
N ASN A 203 -30.90 28.23 1.50
CA ASN A 203 -32.28 28.61 1.14
C ASN A 203 -33.02 29.26 2.33
N GLU A 204 -32.86 28.74 3.55
CA GLU A 204 -33.44 29.33 4.77
C GLU A 204 -32.87 30.73 5.02
N TYR A 205 -31.56 30.92 4.84
CA TYR A 205 -30.92 32.23 4.97
C TYR A 205 -31.45 33.22 3.93
N GLU A 206 -31.56 32.80 2.67
CA GLU A 206 -32.09 33.62 1.58
C GLU A 206 -33.56 33.99 1.81
N LEU A 207 -34.38 33.03 2.27
CA LEU A 207 -35.77 33.26 2.64
C LEU A 207 -35.90 34.22 3.83
N ASN A 208 -35.08 34.06 4.86
CA ASN A 208 -35.06 34.97 6.01
C ASN A 208 -34.65 36.39 5.60
N GLN A 209 -33.62 36.53 4.76
CA GLN A 209 -33.22 37.82 4.19
C GLN A 209 -34.35 38.43 3.36
N TRP A 210 -35.03 37.63 2.55
CA TRP A 210 -36.15 38.09 1.74
C TRP A 210 -37.34 38.55 2.60
N ASN A 211 -37.70 37.80 3.65
CA ASN A 211 -38.75 38.19 4.59
C ASN A 211 -38.39 39.46 5.37
N ALA A 212 -37.13 39.59 5.83
CA ALA A 212 -36.67 40.81 6.49
C ALA A 212 -36.72 42.04 5.56
N ASP A 213 -36.31 41.86 4.29
CA ASP A 213 -36.42 42.91 3.27
C ASP A 213 -37.87 43.31 3.04
N LEU A 214 -38.78 42.34 2.94
CA LEU A 214 -40.20 42.59 2.72
C LEU A 214 -40.82 43.43 3.85
N ILE A 215 -40.44 43.18 5.11
CA ILE A 215 -40.88 43.97 6.26
C ILE A 215 -40.42 45.44 6.11
N VAL A 216 -39.18 45.67 5.69
CA VAL A 216 -38.65 47.03 5.49
C VAL A 216 -39.29 47.73 4.28
N MET A 217 -39.47 47.00 3.18
CA MET A 217 -40.05 47.53 1.94
C MET A 217 -41.55 47.82 2.04
N SER A 218 -42.28 47.13 2.92
CA SER A 218 -43.73 47.34 3.12
C SER A 218 -44.07 48.38 4.19
N GLN A 219 -43.07 48.94 4.88
CA GLN A 219 -43.27 49.95 5.90
C GLN A 219 -43.76 51.27 5.29
N ASP A 220 -44.91 51.75 5.75
CA ASP A 220 -45.49 53.04 5.38
C ASP A 220 -44.69 54.19 6.02
N LEU A 221 -44.08 55.02 5.18
CA LEU A 221 -43.18 56.12 5.58
C LEU A 221 -43.94 57.32 6.16
N ASP A 222 -45.18 57.55 5.73
CA ASP A 222 -45.97 58.71 6.18
C ASP A 222 -46.41 58.58 7.64
N LYS A 223 -46.51 57.34 8.11
CA LYS A 223 -46.86 57.01 9.50
C LYS A 223 -45.69 57.07 10.48
N LEU A 224 -44.45 57.27 9.98
CA LEU A 224 -43.25 57.30 10.81
C LEU A 224 -42.82 58.73 11.18
N ALA A 225 -42.23 58.86 12.37
CA ALA A 225 -41.58 60.11 12.81
C ALA A 225 -40.41 60.46 11.88
N PRO A 226 -40.10 61.76 11.65
CA PRO A 226 -39.12 62.18 10.65
C PRO A 226 -37.73 61.51 10.75
N PRO A 227 -37.14 61.28 11.95
CA PRO A 227 -35.85 60.59 12.05
C PRO A 227 -35.92 59.10 11.65
N LEU A 228 -37.02 58.41 11.98
CA LEU A 228 -37.22 57.00 11.60
C LEU A 228 -37.53 56.87 10.12
N ARG A 229 -38.26 57.83 9.54
CA ARG A 229 -38.57 57.88 8.10
C ARG A 229 -37.29 57.89 7.25
N ALA A 230 -36.36 58.81 7.54
CA ALA A 230 -35.09 58.91 6.82
C ALA A 230 -34.26 57.62 6.90
N MET A 231 -34.29 56.94 8.06
CA MET A 231 -33.62 55.65 8.25
C MET A 231 -34.24 54.54 7.38
N TYR A 232 -35.57 54.43 7.34
CA TYR A 232 -36.27 53.43 6.52
C TYR A 232 -36.11 53.72 5.02
N GLU A 233 -36.16 54.98 4.58
CA GLU A 233 -35.89 55.38 3.20
C GLU A 233 -34.50 54.93 2.74
N GLN A 234 -33.47 55.19 3.56
CA GLN A 234 -32.12 54.74 3.28
C GLN A 234 -32.04 53.21 3.17
N LYS A 235 -32.71 52.48 4.07
CA LYS A 235 -32.73 51.02 4.08
C LYS A 235 -33.46 50.45 2.86
N GLN A 236 -34.57 51.04 2.44
CA GLN A 236 -35.29 50.65 1.22
C GLN A 236 -34.42 50.84 -0.02
N MET A 237 -33.73 51.98 -0.15
CA MET A 237 -32.78 52.22 -1.24
C MET A 237 -31.62 51.20 -1.24
N GLU A 238 -31.05 50.90 -0.07
CA GLU A 238 -29.98 49.90 0.09
C GLU A 238 -30.44 48.51 -0.38
N ILE A 239 -31.65 48.09 0.01
CA ILE A 239 -32.26 46.81 -0.39
C ILE A 239 -32.52 46.78 -1.90
N MET A 240 -33.12 47.83 -2.47
CA MET A 240 -33.39 47.92 -3.91
C MET A 240 -32.10 47.85 -4.73
N LYS A 241 -31.05 48.57 -4.31
CA LYS A 241 -29.71 48.51 -4.92
C LYS A 241 -29.10 47.12 -4.82
N ARG A 242 -29.15 46.48 -3.64
CA ARG A 242 -28.67 45.11 -3.42
C ARG A 242 -29.37 44.09 -4.32
N ARG A 243 -30.66 44.29 -4.59
CA ARG A 243 -31.50 43.44 -5.46
C ARG A 243 -31.38 43.81 -6.95
N GLY A 244 -30.60 44.83 -7.30
CA GLY A 244 -30.42 45.29 -8.68
C GLY A 244 -31.64 46.03 -9.26
N ILE A 245 -32.56 46.49 -8.40
CA ILE A 245 -33.72 47.29 -8.80
C ILE A 245 -33.26 48.76 -8.83
N ASN A 246 -32.99 49.29 -10.01
CA ASN A 246 -32.68 50.70 -10.18
C ASN A 246 -33.97 51.52 -10.01
N THR A 247 -34.02 52.37 -8.99
CA THR A 247 -35.04 53.41 -8.89
C THR A 247 -34.81 54.42 -10.02
N PRO A 248 -35.82 54.76 -10.84
CA PRO A 248 -35.68 55.89 -11.76
C PRO A 248 -35.34 57.15 -10.97
N PRO A 249 -34.52 58.06 -11.52
CA PRO A 249 -34.20 59.31 -10.83
C PRO A 249 -35.51 60.01 -10.51
N THR A 250 -35.72 60.33 -9.23
CA THR A 250 -36.78 61.21 -8.77
C THR A 250 -36.69 62.50 -9.58
N SER A 251 -37.65 62.68 -10.49
CA SER A 251 -37.89 63.95 -11.14
C SER A 251 -38.34 64.94 -10.07
N GLU A 252 -37.39 65.66 -9.51
CA GLU A 252 -37.68 66.87 -8.74
C GLU A 252 -38.33 67.88 -9.68
N SER A 253 -39.55 68.29 -9.34
CA SER A 253 -40.28 69.43 -9.92
C SER A 253 -39.98 70.69 -9.12
#